data_AF-A0A0D8XKA0-F1
#
_entry.id   AF-A0A0D8XKA0-F1
#
_cell.length_a   1.000
_cell.length_b   1.000
_cell.length_c   1.000
_cell.angle_alpha   90.00
_cell.angle_beta   90.00
_cell.angle_gamma   90.00
#
_symmetry.space_group_name_H-M   'P 1'
#
loop_
_entity.id
_entity.type
_entity.pdbx_description
1 polymer ?
#
loop_
_entity_poly.entity_id
_entity_poly.type
_entity_poly.pdbx_seq_one_letter_code
_entity_poly.pdbx_strand_id
1 'polypeptide(L)'
;MTMIFERCVAIFHALRYEKFSKTLGNCLLLLTIVITVCQCCWSYINEDFNSPQITCLFTPPKRRNERNIQLYVLLSVHFVGLLTMMFVYTVHHRNQRQLFRLNQSLSVRFQICENLTSSRLLFTLSALQLIIYFVYPLSVLFLKKNFNPTKNSLAVFLSNIHVAYLVSEYTLILPLVTIKFLRNIKQVRRSNIQSMIQMKAAGEEGWAVYSRQLRKQWE
;
A
#
# COMPACT_ATOMS: atom_id res chain seq x y z
N MET A 1 -6.14 3.21 -0.19
CA MET A 1 -6.44 4.40 -1.03
C MET A 1 -6.03 5.71 -0.39
N THR A 2 -6.30 5.95 0.90
CA THR A 2 -5.87 7.18 1.59
C THR A 2 -4.38 7.45 1.54
N MET A 3 -3.55 6.42 1.75
CA MET A 3 -2.09 6.53 1.57
C MET A 3 -1.70 6.91 0.13
N ILE A 4 -2.44 6.45 -0.88
CA ILE A 4 -2.17 6.79 -2.30
C ILE A 4 -2.48 8.27 -2.53
N PHE A 5 -3.61 8.75 -2.00
CA PHE A 5 -3.99 10.16 -2.07
C PHE A 5 -2.98 11.07 -1.36
N GLU A 6 -2.52 10.68 -0.16
CA GLU A 6 -1.43 11.35 0.56
C GLU A 6 -0.18 11.47 -0.33
N ARG A 7 0.22 10.38 -1.02
CA ARG A 7 1.38 10.41 -1.94
C ARG A 7 1.15 11.30 -3.15
N CYS A 8 -0.06 11.35 -3.72
CA CYS A 8 -0.38 12.30 -4.79
C CYS A 8 -0.19 13.74 -4.32
N VAL A 9 -0.72 14.09 -3.15
CA VAL A 9 -0.57 15.44 -2.57
C VAL A 9 0.91 15.76 -2.31
N ALA A 10 1.69 14.81 -1.79
CA ALA A 10 3.11 14.98 -1.54
C ALA A 10 3.92 15.25 -2.82
N ILE A 11 3.53 14.69 -3.97
CA ILE A 11 4.17 14.97 -5.27
C ILE A 11 3.87 16.39 -5.74
N PHE A 12 2.59 16.77 -5.78
CA PHE A 12 2.19 18.06 -6.36
C PHE A 12 2.51 19.24 -5.44
N HIS A 13 2.53 19.03 -4.12
CA HIS A 13 2.69 20.09 -3.12
C HIS A 13 3.89 19.85 -2.19
N ALA A 14 5.01 19.34 -2.71
CA ALA A 14 6.18 18.93 -1.92
C ALA A 14 6.65 19.98 -0.88
N LEU A 15 6.66 21.26 -1.22
CA LEU A 15 7.12 22.35 -0.33
C LEU A 15 6.15 22.69 0.81
N ARG A 16 4.83 22.51 0.61
CA ARG A 16 3.80 22.79 1.61
C ARG A 16 3.41 21.53 2.40
N TYR A 17 3.69 20.37 1.84
CA TYR A 17 3.39 19.07 2.42
C TYR A 17 3.99 18.91 3.82
N GLU A 18 5.20 19.40 4.05
CA GLU A 18 5.89 19.32 5.34
C GLU A 18 5.07 19.93 6.49
N LYS A 19 4.40 21.07 6.24
CA LYS A 19 3.62 21.78 7.26
C LYS A 19 2.26 21.15 7.55
N PHE A 20 1.62 20.53 6.55
CA PHE A 20 0.24 20.05 6.66
C PHE A 20 0.08 18.51 6.69
N SER A 21 1.16 17.76 6.47
CA SER A 21 1.16 16.27 6.41
C SER A 21 0.41 15.60 7.57
N LYS A 22 0.66 16.03 8.81
CA LYS A 22 0.02 15.46 10.02
C LYS A 22 -1.49 15.68 10.04
N THR A 23 -1.93 16.91 9.76
CA THR A 23 -3.36 17.26 9.75
C THR A 23 -4.10 16.53 8.63
N LEU A 24 -3.47 16.46 7.45
CA LEU A 24 -4.00 15.68 6.31
C LEU A 24 -4.18 14.21 6.68
N GLY A 25 -3.16 13.59 7.28
CA GLY A 25 -3.19 12.19 7.69
C GLY A 25 -4.34 11.89 8.65
N ASN A 26 -4.51 12.72 9.69
CA ASN A 26 -5.60 12.57 10.67
C ASN A 26 -6.98 12.74 10.03
N CYS A 27 -7.14 13.71 9.13
CA CYS A 27 -8.39 13.93 8.40
C CYS A 27 -8.74 12.72 7.52
N LEU A 28 -7.76 12.17 6.79
CA LEU A 28 -7.96 11.00 5.94
C LEU A 28 -8.31 9.75 6.76
N LEU A 29 -7.71 9.58 7.94
CA LEU A 29 -8.02 8.49 8.85
C LEU A 29 -9.49 8.57 9.32
N LEU A 30 -9.91 9.72 9.84
CA LEU A 30 -11.28 9.94 10.30
C LEU A 30 -12.30 9.70 9.18
N LEU A 31 -12.03 10.26 7.99
CA LEU A 31 -12.89 10.08 6.82
C LEU A 31 -13.00 8.60 6.42
N THR A 32 -11.91 7.82 6.52
CA THR A 32 -11.95 6.38 6.24
C THR A 32 -12.81 5.62 7.22
N ILE A 33 -12.71 5.93 8.52
CA ILE A 33 -13.51 5.30 9.57
C ILE A 33 -14.99 5.59 9.33
N VAL A 34 -15.35 6.85 9.09
CA VAL A 34 -16.73 7.27 8.85
C VAL A 34 -17.31 6.56 7.62
N ILE A 35 -16.59 6.56 6.49
CA ILE A 35 -17.06 5.88 5.26
C ILE A 35 -17.28 4.39 5.51
N THR A 36 -16.36 3.73 6.21
CA THR A 36 -16.46 2.29 6.50
C THR A 36 -17.68 1.98 7.38
N VAL A 37 -17.89 2.75 8.45
CA VAL A 37 -19.05 2.59 9.33
C VAL A 37 -20.36 2.84 8.58
N CYS A 38 -20.43 3.91 7.79
CA CYS A 38 -21.59 4.21 6.95
C CYS A 38 -21.89 3.07 5.97
N GLN A 39 -20.86 2.51 5.32
CA GLN A 39 -21.01 1.40 4.39
C GLN A 39 -21.50 0.12 5.09
N CYS A 40 -21.00 -0.17 6.30
CA CYS A 40 -21.52 -1.27 7.11
C CYS A 40 -22.99 -1.06 7.48
N CYS A 41 -23.36 0.12 7.99
CA CYS A 41 -24.75 0.43 8.36
C CYS A 41 -25.69 0.32 7.14
N TRP A 42 -25.27 0.88 6.00
CA TRP A 42 -26.03 0.81 4.75
C TRP A 42 -26.26 -0.63 4.29
N SER A 43 -25.28 -1.50 4.48
CA SER A 43 -25.35 -2.90 4.04
C SER A 43 -26.37 -3.74 4.81
N TYR A 44 -26.74 -3.33 6.03
CA TYR A 44 -27.66 -4.07 6.91
C TYR A 44 -28.95 -3.32 7.26
N ILE A 45 -29.15 -2.11 6.71
CA ILE A 45 -30.40 -1.37 6.95
C ILE A 45 -31.59 -2.17 6.39
N ASN A 46 -32.63 -2.39 7.20
CA ASN A 46 -33.84 -3.15 6.87
C ASN A 46 -33.65 -4.66 6.68
N GLU A 47 -32.68 -5.27 7.38
CA GLU A 47 -32.54 -6.74 7.43
C GLU A 47 -33.22 -7.33 8.66
N ASP A 48 -34.04 -8.36 8.42
CA ASP A 48 -34.92 -8.93 9.44
C ASP A 48 -34.22 -9.99 10.33
N PHE A 49 -32.95 -10.33 10.08
CA PHE A 49 -32.10 -11.28 10.84
C PHE A 49 -32.75 -12.61 11.32
N ASN A 50 -33.87 -13.01 10.72
CA ASN A 50 -34.70 -14.14 11.18
C ASN A 50 -34.11 -15.52 10.85
N SER A 51 -33.04 -15.58 10.04
CA SER A 51 -32.35 -16.83 9.69
C SER A 51 -31.01 -16.93 10.42
N PRO A 52 -30.63 -18.11 10.94
CA PRO A 52 -29.30 -18.30 11.52
C PRO A 52 -28.22 -18.11 10.43
N GLN A 53 -27.37 -17.09 10.61
CA GLN A 53 -26.25 -16.81 9.73
C GLN A 53 -24.94 -17.11 10.48
N ILE A 54 -24.10 -17.97 9.90
CA ILE A 54 -22.80 -18.33 10.49
C ILE A 54 -21.80 -17.16 10.33
N THR A 55 -21.98 -16.33 9.30
CA THR A 55 -21.09 -15.21 9.03
C THR A 55 -21.84 -14.00 8.47
N CYS A 56 -21.34 -12.81 8.80
CA CYS A 56 -21.80 -11.54 8.23
C CYS A 56 -21.35 -11.36 6.76
N LEU A 57 -20.55 -12.29 6.23
CA LEU A 57 -20.03 -12.25 4.86
C LEU A 57 -21.13 -12.51 3.83
N PHE A 58 -22.22 -13.20 4.19
CA PHE A 58 -23.34 -13.44 3.28
C PHE A 58 -24.41 -12.36 3.44
N THR A 59 -24.65 -11.60 2.35
CA THR A 59 -25.75 -10.62 2.35
C THR A 59 -27.00 -11.39 1.96
N PRO A 60 -28.11 -11.10 2.65
CA PRO A 60 -29.43 -11.60 2.33
C PRO A 60 -29.76 -11.50 0.83
N PRO A 61 -30.50 -12.50 0.29
CA PRO A 61 -30.78 -12.59 -1.13
C PRO A 61 -31.54 -11.37 -1.68
N LYS A 62 -32.27 -10.65 -0.82
CA LYS A 62 -33.07 -9.46 -1.13
C LYS A 62 -32.24 -8.31 -1.75
N ARG A 63 -30.95 -8.19 -1.40
CA ARG A 63 -30.05 -7.11 -1.87
C ARG A 63 -28.86 -7.60 -2.70
N ARG A 64 -29.01 -8.74 -3.36
CA ARG A 64 -27.95 -9.36 -4.18
C ARG A 64 -27.38 -8.41 -5.24
N ASN A 65 -28.23 -7.62 -5.90
CA ASN A 65 -27.80 -6.72 -6.97
C ASN A 65 -26.96 -5.54 -6.44
N GLU A 66 -27.41 -4.91 -5.36
CA GLU A 66 -26.70 -3.82 -4.69
C GLU A 66 -25.31 -4.24 -4.23
N ARG A 67 -25.19 -5.44 -3.64
CA ARG A 67 -23.90 -6.02 -3.26
C ARG A 67 -22.98 -6.24 -4.47
N ASN A 68 -23.51 -6.76 -5.57
CA ASN A 68 -22.69 -6.97 -6.77
C ASN A 68 -22.16 -5.63 -7.30
N ILE A 69 -22.99 -4.59 -7.31
CA ILE A 69 -22.58 -3.23 -7.70
C ILE A 69 -21.46 -2.72 -6.77
N GLN A 70 -21.61 -2.87 -5.45
CA GLN A 70 -20.56 -2.50 -4.48
C GLN A 70 -19.24 -3.23 -4.76
N LEU A 71 -19.30 -4.51 -5.08
CA LEU A 71 -18.12 -5.31 -5.39
C LEU A 71 -17.44 -4.84 -6.69
N TYR A 72 -18.20 -4.52 -7.74
CA TYR A 72 -17.63 -3.95 -8.98
C TYR A 72 -17.02 -2.57 -8.77
N VAL A 73 -17.67 -1.71 -7.99
CA VAL A 73 -17.13 -0.40 -7.59
C VAL A 73 -15.82 -0.58 -6.83
N LEU A 74 -15.79 -1.50 -5.86
CA LEU A 74 -14.59 -1.78 -5.08
C LEU A 74 -13.42 -2.25 -5.96
N LEU A 75 -13.66 -3.18 -6.88
CA LEU A 75 -12.64 -3.65 -7.82
C LEU A 75 -12.14 -2.51 -8.71
N SER A 76 -13.04 -1.68 -9.21
CA SER A 76 -12.71 -0.51 -10.03
C SER A 76 -11.82 0.49 -9.27
N VAL A 77 -12.13 0.76 -7.99
CA VAL A 77 -11.33 1.61 -7.11
C VAL A 77 -9.92 1.04 -6.91
N HIS A 78 -9.80 -0.28 -6.71
CA HIS A 78 -8.49 -0.94 -6.59
C HIS A 78 -7.65 -0.83 -7.87
N PHE A 79 -8.28 -1.02 -9.01
CA PHE A 79 -7.64 -0.89 -10.31
C PHE A 79 -7.16 0.55 -10.57
N VAL A 80 -8.02 1.54 -10.36
CA VAL A 80 -7.67 2.98 -10.48
C VAL A 80 -6.57 3.35 -9.48
N GLY A 81 -6.61 2.85 -8.26
CA GLY A 81 -5.57 3.08 -7.26
C GLY A 81 -4.21 2.52 -7.68
N LEU A 82 -4.17 1.34 -8.31
CA LEU A 82 -2.94 0.77 -8.84
C LEU A 82 -2.37 1.62 -9.98
N LEU A 83 -3.21 2.05 -10.92
CA LEU A 83 -2.81 2.96 -12.01
C LEU A 83 -2.26 4.28 -11.45
N THR A 84 -2.93 4.83 -10.45
CA THR A 84 -2.49 6.06 -9.77
C THR A 84 -1.12 5.85 -9.10
N MET A 85 -0.90 4.73 -8.41
CA MET A 85 0.40 4.42 -7.81
C MET A 85 1.51 4.22 -8.85
N MET A 86 1.20 3.60 -9.98
CA MET A 86 2.12 3.51 -11.12
C MET A 86 2.51 4.90 -11.64
N PHE A 87 1.53 5.79 -11.80
CA PHE A 87 1.77 7.17 -12.18
C PHE A 87 2.63 7.92 -11.14
N VAL A 88 2.26 7.87 -9.87
CA VAL A 88 3.00 8.44 -8.73
C VAL A 88 4.46 7.96 -8.74
N TYR A 89 4.69 6.66 -8.90
CA TYR A 89 6.03 6.06 -8.93
C TYR A 89 6.86 6.56 -10.11
N THR A 90 6.29 6.58 -11.31
CA THR A 90 6.99 7.04 -12.52
C THR A 90 7.35 8.53 -12.46
N VAL A 91 6.43 9.37 -11.98
CA VAL A 91 6.67 10.81 -11.78
C VAL A 91 7.74 11.04 -10.71
N HIS A 92 7.68 10.34 -9.57
CA HIS A 92 8.69 10.47 -8.53
C HIS A 92 10.09 10.11 -9.02
N HIS A 93 10.22 9.02 -9.77
CA HIS A 93 11.49 8.59 -10.34
C HIS A 93 12.04 9.61 -11.36
N ARG A 94 11.17 10.22 -12.18
CA ARG A 94 11.57 11.32 -13.09
C ARG A 94 12.02 12.57 -12.33
N ASN A 95 11.24 13.01 -11.35
CA ASN A 95 11.56 14.20 -10.54
C ASN A 95 12.85 14.00 -9.75
N GLN A 96 13.11 12.80 -9.22
CA GLN A 96 14.37 12.49 -8.54
C GLN A 96 15.58 12.72 -9.46
N ARG A 97 15.53 12.27 -10.71
CA ARG A 97 16.61 12.47 -11.69
C ARG A 97 16.85 13.95 -12.00
N GLN A 98 15.79 14.75 -12.06
CA GLN A 98 15.89 16.19 -12.27
C GLN A 98 16.41 16.92 -11.01
N LEU A 99 15.92 16.56 -9.83
CA LEU A 99 16.31 17.18 -8.56
C LEU A 99 17.73 16.82 -8.13
N PHE A 100 18.28 15.68 -8.55
CA PHE A 100 19.71 15.37 -8.37
C PHE A 100 20.62 16.31 -9.18
N ARG A 101 20.12 16.88 -10.29
CA ARG A 101 20.86 17.87 -11.09
C ARG A 101 20.82 19.26 -10.49
N LEU A 102 19.87 19.52 -9.59
CA LEU A 102 19.73 20.79 -8.88
C LEU A 102 20.38 20.65 -7.49
N ASN A 103 21.17 21.63 -7.06
CA ASN A 103 21.82 21.66 -5.73
C ASN A 103 20.81 21.94 -4.60
N GLN A 104 19.82 21.05 -4.47
CA GLN A 104 18.79 21.10 -3.43
C GLN A 104 19.36 20.75 -2.05
N SER A 105 18.70 21.25 -1.00
CA SER A 105 19.08 20.99 0.38
C SER A 105 19.03 19.50 0.74
N LEU A 106 19.85 19.10 1.72
CA LEU A 106 19.94 17.71 2.18
C LEU A 106 18.58 17.16 2.64
N SER A 107 17.77 18.01 3.31
CA SER A 107 16.44 17.64 3.81
C SER A 107 15.48 17.23 2.69
N VAL A 108 15.42 18.03 1.61
CA VAL A 108 14.57 17.74 0.45
C VAL A 108 14.98 16.44 -0.24
N ARG A 109 16.29 16.21 -0.39
CA ARG A 109 16.82 14.96 -0.96
C ARG A 109 16.46 13.74 -0.12
N PHE A 110 16.53 13.86 1.21
CA PHE A 110 16.13 12.81 2.13
C PHE A 110 14.63 12.47 1.99
N GLN A 111 13.77 13.49 2.03
CA GLN A 111 12.32 13.31 1.88
C GLN A 111 11.93 12.66 0.55
N ILE A 112 12.56 13.04 -0.56
CA ILE A 112 12.30 12.42 -1.87
C ILE A 112 12.69 10.95 -1.87
N CYS A 113 13.85 10.61 -1.30
CA CYS A 113 14.33 9.22 -1.24
C CYS A 113 13.41 8.34 -0.37
N GLU A 114 12.96 8.89 0.76
CA GLU A 114 11.97 8.26 1.63
C GLU A 114 10.62 8.07 0.91
N ASN A 115 10.12 9.12 0.24
CA ASN A 115 8.86 9.07 -0.50
C ASN A 115 8.89 8.07 -1.66
N LEU A 116 10.02 7.93 -2.36
CA LEU A 116 10.18 6.91 -3.40
C LEU A 116 10.14 5.50 -2.81
N THR A 117 10.84 5.29 -1.70
CA THR A 117 10.89 4.00 -1.02
C THR A 117 9.51 3.59 -0.49
N SER A 118 8.80 4.55 0.13
CA SER A 118 7.42 4.39 0.57
C SER A 118 6.47 4.10 -0.59
N SER A 119 6.60 4.84 -1.70
CA SER A 119 5.78 4.61 -2.90
C SER A 119 5.99 3.22 -3.49
N ARG A 120 7.22 2.69 -3.46
CA ARG A 120 7.52 1.33 -3.90
C ARG A 120 6.80 0.28 -3.04
N LEU A 121 6.81 0.45 -1.72
CA LEU A 121 6.04 -0.42 -0.81
C LEU A 121 4.55 -0.38 -1.14
N LEU A 122 4.00 0.83 -1.23
CA LEU A 122 2.58 1.06 -1.49
C LEU A 122 2.15 0.49 -2.83
N PHE A 123 3.00 0.55 -3.86
CA PHE A 123 2.74 -0.09 -5.14
C PHE A 123 2.65 -1.62 -5.00
N THR A 124 3.63 -2.26 -4.34
CA THR A 124 3.60 -3.71 -4.09
C THR A 124 2.37 -4.13 -3.30
N LEU A 125 2.01 -3.38 -2.25
CA LEU A 125 0.83 -3.66 -1.45
C LEU A 125 -0.47 -3.50 -2.25
N SER A 126 -0.56 -2.47 -3.09
CA SER A 126 -1.73 -2.22 -3.95
C SER A 126 -1.91 -3.31 -5.01
N ALA A 127 -0.81 -3.80 -5.60
CA ALA A 127 -0.84 -4.91 -6.54
C ALA A 127 -1.33 -6.21 -5.87
N LEU A 128 -0.79 -6.52 -4.69
CA LEU A 128 -1.23 -7.69 -3.90
C LEU A 128 -2.72 -7.57 -3.52
N GLN A 129 -3.16 -6.38 -3.10
CA GLN A 129 -4.55 -6.11 -2.78
C GLN A 129 -5.45 -6.32 -4.01
N LEU A 130 -5.07 -5.81 -5.18
CA LEU A 130 -5.84 -6.01 -6.41
C LEU A 130 -6.00 -7.50 -6.76
N ILE A 131 -4.93 -8.30 -6.65
CA ILE A 131 -4.98 -9.74 -6.92
C ILE A 131 -6.02 -10.40 -6.00
N ILE A 132 -5.99 -10.09 -4.71
CA ILE A 132 -6.88 -10.70 -3.72
C ILE A 132 -8.35 -10.30 -3.93
N TYR A 133 -8.60 -9.01 -4.17
CA TYR A 133 -9.93 -8.50 -4.47
C TYR A 133 -10.44 -8.91 -5.87
N PHE A 134 -9.58 -9.39 -6.75
CA PHE A 134 -9.96 -9.97 -8.05
C PHE A 134 -10.27 -11.47 -7.95
N VAL A 135 -9.46 -12.23 -7.18
CA VAL A 135 -9.65 -13.67 -7.01
C VAL A 135 -10.98 -13.99 -6.35
N TYR A 136 -11.35 -13.28 -5.28
CA TYR A 136 -12.62 -13.54 -4.56
C TYR A 136 -13.87 -13.50 -5.46
N PRO A 137 -14.16 -12.41 -6.19
CA PRO A 137 -15.34 -12.36 -7.04
C PRO A 137 -15.28 -13.34 -8.22
N LEU A 138 -14.09 -13.57 -8.77
CA LEU A 138 -13.91 -14.55 -9.83
C LEU A 138 -14.27 -15.97 -9.33
N SER A 139 -13.79 -16.35 -8.15
CA SER A 139 -14.12 -17.61 -7.49
C SER A 139 -15.62 -17.72 -7.20
N VAL A 140 -16.26 -16.66 -6.70
CA VAL A 140 -17.71 -16.65 -6.45
C VAL A 140 -18.52 -16.80 -7.74
N LEU A 141 -18.13 -16.12 -8.83
CA LEU A 141 -18.79 -16.24 -10.12
C LEU A 141 -18.61 -17.64 -10.72
N PHE A 142 -17.40 -18.20 -10.62
CA PHE A 142 -17.10 -19.55 -11.06
C PHE A 142 -17.92 -20.60 -10.30
N LEU A 143 -17.99 -20.49 -8.97
CA LEU A 143 -18.79 -21.38 -8.13
C LEU A 143 -20.27 -21.26 -8.45
N LYS A 144 -20.79 -20.03 -8.63
CA LYS A 144 -22.21 -19.81 -8.99
C LYS A 144 -22.55 -20.41 -10.35
N LYS A 145 -21.68 -20.26 -11.36
CA LYS A 145 -21.91 -20.80 -12.71
C LYS A 145 -22.01 -22.34 -12.71
N ASN A 146 -21.22 -23.00 -11.88
CA ASN A 146 -21.17 -24.47 -11.78
C ASN A 146 -22.13 -25.03 -10.71
N PHE A 147 -22.86 -24.18 -10.00
CA PHE A 147 -23.77 -24.62 -8.95
C PHE A 147 -25.09 -25.10 -9.54
N ASN A 148 -25.38 -26.39 -9.38
CA ASN A 148 -26.68 -26.96 -9.70
C ASN A 148 -27.42 -27.32 -8.40
N PRO A 149 -28.54 -26.67 -8.06
CA PRO A 149 -29.24 -26.86 -6.78
C PRO A 149 -29.80 -28.28 -6.60
N THR A 150 -29.98 -29.04 -7.68
CA THR A 150 -30.51 -30.42 -7.63
C THR A 150 -29.43 -31.48 -7.40
N LYS A 151 -28.15 -31.15 -7.67
CA LYS A 151 -27.02 -32.10 -7.55
C LYS A 151 -26.03 -31.74 -6.43
N ASN A 152 -25.93 -30.47 -6.06
CA ASN A 152 -24.90 -29.98 -5.15
C ASN A 152 -25.51 -29.57 -3.80
N SER A 153 -24.88 -30.00 -2.70
CA SER A 153 -25.23 -29.53 -1.36
C SER A 153 -24.95 -28.04 -1.21
N LEU A 154 -25.94 -27.29 -0.71
CA LEU A 154 -25.81 -25.87 -0.40
C LEU A 154 -24.70 -25.61 0.62
N ALA A 155 -24.51 -26.52 1.59
CA ALA A 155 -23.48 -26.39 2.62
C ALA A 155 -22.07 -26.43 2.03
N VAL A 156 -21.83 -27.31 1.05
CA VAL A 156 -20.54 -27.41 0.34
C VAL A 156 -20.27 -26.15 -0.48
N PHE A 157 -21.31 -25.62 -1.14
CA PHE A 157 -21.20 -24.36 -1.89
C PHE A 157 -20.82 -23.18 -1.00
N LEU A 158 -21.47 -23.02 0.15
CA LEU A 158 -21.19 -21.94 1.09
C LEU A 158 -19.79 -22.07 1.71
N SER A 159 -19.38 -23.30 2.05
CA SER A 159 -18.02 -23.58 2.56
C SER A 159 -16.94 -23.17 1.55
N ASN A 160 -17.11 -23.54 0.28
CA ASN A 160 -16.16 -23.16 -0.78
C ASN A 160 -16.06 -21.64 -1.00
N ILE A 161 -17.16 -20.90 -0.83
CA ILE A 161 -17.13 -19.43 -0.88
C ILE A 161 -16.36 -18.85 0.29
N HIS A 162 -16.43 -19.45 1.48
CA HIS A 162 -15.65 -19.03 2.64
C HIS A 162 -14.16 -19.26 2.45
N VAL A 163 -13.76 -20.41 1.91
CA VAL A 163 -12.35 -20.68 1.59
C VAL A 163 -11.81 -19.69 0.56
N ALA A 164 -12.65 -19.24 -0.39
CA ALA A 164 -12.25 -18.23 -1.37
C ALA A 164 -12.06 -16.80 -0.78
N TYR A 165 -12.46 -16.56 0.48
CA TYR A 165 -12.37 -15.24 1.11
C TYR A 165 -10.97 -14.96 1.67
N LEU A 166 -10.05 -14.59 0.78
CA LEU A 166 -8.64 -14.33 1.11
C LEU A 166 -8.37 -12.97 1.78
N VAL A 167 -9.37 -12.11 1.96
CA VAL A 167 -9.21 -10.76 2.51
C VAL A 167 -8.74 -10.81 3.98
N SER A 168 -9.25 -11.76 4.77
CA SER A 168 -8.81 -11.91 6.16
C SER A 168 -7.34 -12.30 6.25
N GLU A 169 -6.91 -13.24 5.41
CA GLU A 169 -5.52 -13.70 5.34
C GLU A 169 -4.57 -12.59 4.89
N TYR A 170 -4.98 -11.79 3.89
CA TYR A 170 -4.22 -10.61 3.47
C TYR A 170 -3.93 -9.66 4.64
N THR A 171 -4.93 -9.43 5.48
CA THR A 171 -4.83 -8.50 6.62
C THR A 171 -3.78 -8.97 7.63
N LEU A 172 -3.62 -10.28 7.80
CA LEU A 172 -2.56 -10.88 8.62
C LEU A 172 -1.18 -10.84 7.95
N ILE A 173 -1.12 -11.03 6.63
CA ILE A 173 0.13 -11.07 5.86
C ILE A 173 0.71 -9.66 5.66
N LEU A 174 -0.13 -8.64 5.55
CA LEU A 174 0.26 -7.25 5.30
C LEU A 174 1.36 -6.70 6.22
N PRO A 175 1.26 -6.81 7.57
CA PRO A 175 2.31 -6.35 8.46
C PRO A 175 3.61 -7.15 8.27
N LEU A 176 3.54 -8.46 8.00
CA LEU A 176 4.72 -9.30 7.76
C LEU A 176 5.48 -8.87 6.50
N VAL A 177 4.75 -8.64 5.40
CA VAL A 177 5.33 -8.14 4.14
C VAL A 177 5.98 -6.78 4.35
N THR A 178 5.31 -5.89 5.09
CA THR A 178 5.81 -4.55 5.41
C THR A 178 7.09 -4.61 6.24
N ILE A 179 7.11 -5.41 7.31
CA ILE A 179 8.29 -5.60 8.16
C ILE A 179 9.46 -6.15 7.35
N LYS A 180 9.23 -7.17 6.52
CA LYS A 180 10.27 -7.77 5.67
C LYS A 180 10.84 -6.73 4.70
N PHE A 181 9.99 -5.96 4.05
CA PHE A 181 10.40 -4.91 3.13
C PHE A 181 11.23 -3.82 3.83
N LEU A 182 10.78 -3.34 4.98
CA LEU A 182 11.49 -2.33 5.77
C LEU A 182 12.84 -2.83 6.29
N ARG A 183 12.93 -4.08 6.74
CA ARG A 183 14.19 -4.71 7.16
C ARG A 183 15.20 -4.77 6.01
N ASN A 184 14.76 -5.20 4.83
CA ASN A 184 15.62 -5.26 3.66
C ASN A 184 16.17 -3.87 3.28
N ILE A 185 15.32 -2.84 3.28
CA ILE A 185 15.76 -1.46 3.01
C ILE A 185 16.74 -0.97 4.06
N LYS A 186 16.47 -1.23 5.35
CA LYS A 186 17.36 -0.82 6.43
C LYS A 186 18.74 -1.47 6.28
N GLN A 187 18.79 -2.74 5.92
CA GLN A 187 20.04 -3.47 5.67
C GLN A 187 20.81 -2.89 4.49
N VAL A 188 20.15 -2.71 3.34
CA VAL A 188 20.76 -2.12 2.13
C VAL A 188 21.30 -0.72 2.42
N ARG A 189 20.52 0.12 3.12
CA ARG A 189 20.94 1.47 3.49
C ARG A 189 22.16 1.47 4.42
N ARG A 190 22.19 0.57 5.42
CA ARG A 190 23.34 0.45 6.33
C ARG A 190 24.60 0.03 5.57
N SER A 191 24.49 -0.94 4.67
CA SER A 191 25.60 -1.39 3.82
C SER A 191 26.13 -0.27 2.93
N ASN A 192 25.25 0.49 2.27
CA ASN A 192 25.65 1.63 1.43
C ASN A 192 26.35 2.75 2.21
N ILE A 193 25.90 3.03 3.44
CA ILE A 193 26.55 4.03 4.31
C ILE A 193 27.93 3.53 4.71
N GLN A 194 28.05 2.26 5.10
CA GLN A 194 29.34 1.67 5.50
C GLN A 194 30.34 1.66 4.34
N SER A 195 29.93 1.28 3.13
CA SER A 195 30.81 1.28 1.97
C SER A 195 31.23 2.69 1.56
N MET A 196 30.33 3.68 1.63
CA MET A 196 30.67 5.08 1.33
C MET A 196 31.65 5.69 2.35
N ILE A 197 31.51 5.35 3.64
CA ILE A 197 32.45 5.78 4.67
C ILE A 197 33.81 5.12 4.46
N GLN A 198 33.84 3.82 4.17
CA GLN A 198 35.08 3.09 3.88
C GLN A 198 35.79 3.66 2.65
N MET A 199 35.06 4.00 1.58
CA MET A 199 35.61 4.63 0.37
C MET A 199 36.11 6.06 0.62
N LYS A 200 35.50 6.81 1.54
CA LYS A 200 36.04 8.13 1.95
C LYS A 200 37.27 8.03 2.85
N ALA A 201 37.39 6.94 3.62
CA ALA A 201 38.58 6.64 4.41
C ALA A 201 39.73 6.07 3.55
N ALA A 202 39.41 5.39 2.44
CA ALA A 202 40.37 4.80 1.51
C ALA A 202 40.20 5.38 0.08
N GLY A 203 41.06 6.32 -0.31
CA GLY A 203 41.03 7.01 -1.61
C GLY A 203 41.86 8.31 -1.57
N GLU A 204 41.82 9.12 -2.64
CA GLU A 204 42.53 10.43 -2.66
C GLU A 204 42.11 11.34 -1.49
N GLU A 205 40.81 11.40 -1.15
CA GLU A 205 40.32 12.18 0.00
C GLU A 205 40.89 11.64 1.33
N GLY A 206 40.91 10.31 1.51
CA GLY A 206 41.46 9.67 2.72
C GLY A 206 42.97 9.88 2.84
N TRP A 207 43.69 9.76 1.72
CA TRP A 207 45.12 10.06 1.62
C TRP A 207 45.41 11.54 1.87
N ALA A 208 44.58 12.46 1.37
CA ALA A 208 44.71 13.89 1.62
C ALA A 208 44.50 14.27 3.10
N VAL A 209 43.61 13.56 3.80
CA VAL A 209 43.43 13.73 5.25
C VAL A 209 44.61 13.14 6.03
N TYR A 210 45.06 11.94 5.68
CA TYR A 210 46.19 11.27 6.32
C TYR A 210 47.51 12.03 6.12
N SER A 211 47.83 12.43 4.89
CA SER A 211 49.02 13.21 4.56
C SER A 211 49.06 14.57 5.26
N ARG A 212 47.90 15.22 5.41
CA ARG A 212 47.78 16.48 6.16
C ARG A 212 48.04 16.30 7.66
N GLN A 213 47.63 15.18 8.24
CA GLN A 213 47.95 14.85 9.64
C GLN A 213 49.44 14.50 9.81
N LEU A 214 50.01 13.73 8.89
CA LEU A 214 51.45 13.45 8.85
C LEU A 214 52.24 14.75 8.80
N ARG A 215 51.94 15.66 7.88
CA ARG A 215 52.69 16.93 7.77
C ARG A 215 52.69 17.76 9.06
N LYS A 216 51.58 17.73 9.82
CA LYS A 216 51.47 18.41 11.12
C LYS A 216 52.28 17.77 12.26
N GLN A 217 52.76 16.54 12.10
CA GLN A 217 53.61 15.88 13.10
C GLN A 217 55.10 16.18 12.87
N TRP A 218 55.46 16.69 11.70
CA TRP A 218 56.84 17.01 11.31
C TRP A 218 57.14 18.52 11.33
N GLU A 219 56.13 19.35 11.62
CA GLU A 219 56.26 20.75 12.05
C GLU A 219 56.24 20.81 13.58
#